data_AF-A0A2C6BLB0-F1
#
_entry.id   AF-A0A2C6BLB0-F1
#
_cell.length_a   1.000
_cell.length_b   1.000
_cell.length_c   1.000
_cell.angle_alpha   90.00
_cell.angle_beta   90.00
_cell.angle_gamma   90.00
#
_symmetry.space_group_name_H-M   'P 1'
#
loop_
_entity.id
_entity.type
_entity.pdbx_description
1 polymer ?
#
loop_
_entity_poly.entity_id
_entity_poly.type
_entity_poly.pdbx_seq_one_letter_code
_entity_poly.pdbx_strand_id
1 'polypeptide(L)'
;MCIPDIIFRRIGDKIEISWDTIWDITYQQRKYENENIEFISTKGVSYIDANEFYLEIKKFLKKIDNISKIQNEKFRVVEETGKLVYSKDPYNNVKFKEEKNFLKDLEKIGYKLFTIYELVLITEKDKKIVPVILKYLSKIEDENIKTHLAYFLVVKNYKEASEKLIKEFYNAKTNEYKIALSKALSTIYNKDVLNELLEIAKNKEYKDVNFPIIFTLRKYKDRRVKMFFEE
;
A
#
# COMPACT_ATOMS: atom_id res chain seq x y z
N MET A 1 -12.00 15.07 17.33
CA MET A 1 -13.08 14.10 17.63
C MET A 1 -13.56 13.59 16.29
N CYS A 2 -13.38 12.31 15.98
CA CYS A 2 -13.82 11.76 14.69
C CYS A 2 -15.32 11.46 14.82
N ILE A 3 -16.15 12.19 14.08
CA ILE A 3 -17.59 11.94 14.03
C ILE A 3 -17.80 10.83 12.98
N PRO A 4 -18.48 9.72 13.30
CA PRO A 4 -18.74 8.66 12.34
C PRO A 4 -19.60 9.18 11.18
N ASP A 5 -19.25 8.75 9.95
CA ASP A 5 -19.88 9.20 8.70
C ASP A 5 -21.38 8.87 8.62
N ILE A 6 -21.77 7.76 9.26
CA ILE A 6 -23.16 7.28 9.36
C ILE A 6 -23.44 6.88 10.81
N ILE A 7 -24.57 7.33 11.34
CA ILE A 7 -25.04 7.04 12.68
C ILE A 7 -26.41 6.36 12.59
N PHE A 8 -26.53 5.23 13.28
CA PHE A 8 -27.80 4.53 13.45
C PHE A 8 -28.33 4.79 14.85
N ARG A 9 -29.58 5.24 14.97
CA ARG A 9 -30.26 5.49 16.24
C ARG A 9 -31.64 4.87 16.24
N ARG A 10 -31.99 4.13 17.30
CA ARG A 10 -33.36 3.64 17.47
C ARG A 10 -34.26 4.75 17.97
N ILE A 11 -35.37 4.98 17.26
CA ILE A 11 -36.41 5.94 17.62
C ILE A 11 -37.75 5.20 17.55
N GLY A 12 -38.22 4.73 18.71
CA GLY A 12 -39.42 3.90 18.80
C GLY A 12 -39.28 2.57 18.05
N ASP A 13 -40.15 2.38 17.07
CA ASP A 13 -40.24 1.24 16.15
C ASP A 13 -39.38 1.42 14.88
N LYS A 14 -38.64 2.52 14.77
CA LYS A 14 -37.79 2.82 13.61
C LYS A 14 -36.32 2.95 13.97
N ILE A 15 -35.48 2.82 12.96
CA ILE A 15 -34.05 3.15 13.00
C ILE A 15 -33.86 4.40 12.14
N GLU A 16 -33.42 5.47 12.78
CA GLU A 16 -32.89 6.66 12.13
C GLU A 16 -31.47 6.35 11.63
N ILE A 17 -31.23 6.68 10.37
CA ILE A 17 -29.92 6.60 9.72
C ILE A 17 -29.56 8.04 9.35
N SER A 18 -28.60 8.63 10.05
CA SER A 18 -28.11 9.98 9.76
C SER A 18 -26.69 9.92 9.20
N TRP A 19 -26.38 10.79 8.25
CA TRP A 19 -25.05 10.89 7.66
C TRP A 19 -24.65 12.34 7.43
N ASP A 20 -23.34 12.60 7.53
CA ASP A 20 -22.74 13.89 7.24
C ASP A 20 -21.32 13.66 6.69
N THR A 21 -21.19 13.72 5.37
CA THR A 21 -19.93 13.43 4.66
C THR A 21 -19.08 14.69 4.43
N ILE A 22 -19.42 15.81 5.09
CA ILE A 22 -18.76 17.10 4.91
C ILE A 22 -17.55 17.25 5.85
N TRP A 23 -17.46 16.41 6.89
CA TRP A 23 -16.47 16.54 7.95
C TRP A 23 -15.01 16.29 7.51
N ASP A 24 -14.77 15.55 6.41
CA ASP A 24 -13.44 15.44 5.75
C ASP A 24 -13.56 15.12 4.26
N ILE A 25 -13.84 16.13 3.44
CA ILE A 25 -14.08 16.02 2.00
C ILE A 25 -12.93 15.30 1.26
N THR A 26 -11.67 15.58 1.64
CA THR A 26 -10.46 15.08 0.95
C THR A 26 -10.14 13.61 1.19
N TYR A 27 -10.43 13.09 2.38
CA TYR A 27 -10.26 11.66 2.68
C TYR A 27 -11.47 10.86 2.21
N GLN A 28 -12.67 11.43 2.36
CA GLN A 28 -13.92 10.74 2.10
C GLN A 28 -14.26 10.60 0.62
N GLN A 29 -14.00 11.62 -0.21
CA GLN A 29 -14.23 11.52 -1.67
C GLN A 29 -13.43 10.36 -2.27
N ARG A 30 -12.14 10.24 -1.95
CA ARG A 30 -11.29 9.15 -2.44
C ARG A 30 -11.74 7.77 -1.98
N LYS A 31 -12.24 7.64 -0.74
CA LYS A 31 -12.73 6.35 -0.22
C LYS A 31 -14.03 5.92 -0.92
N TYR A 32 -14.99 6.81 -1.05
CA TYR A 32 -16.29 6.51 -1.66
C TYR A 32 -16.20 6.34 -3.19
N GLU A 33 -15.35 7.11 -3.87
CA GLU A 33 -15.05 6.93 -5.29
C GLU A 33 -14.42 5.56 -5.58
N ASN A 34 -13.50 5.09 -4.73
CA ASN A 34 -12.87 3.77 -4.87
C ASN A 34 -13.85 2.61 -4.62
N GLU A 35 -14.88 2.83 -3.78
CA GLU A 35 -15.91 1.83 -3.45
C GLU A 35 -17.16 1.96 -4.34
N ASN A 36 -17.17 2.90 -5.31
CA ASN A 36 -18.28 3.21 -6.21
C ASN A 36 -19.60 3.50 -5.45
N ILE A 37 -19.49 4.20 -4.31
CA ILE A 37 -20.61 4.57 -3.45
C ILE A 37 -21.05 6.00 -3.79
N GLU A 38 -22.30 6.15 -4.25
CA GLU A 38 -22.92 7.44 -4.48
C GLU A 38 -23.95 7.76 -3.39
N PHE A 39 -23.74 8.87 -2.67
CA PHE A 39 -24.71 9.38 -1.72
C PHE A 39 -25.77 10.21 -2.44
N ILE A 40 -27.04 10.05 -2.02
CA ILE A 40 -28.16 10.87 -2.53
C ILE A 40 -27.96 12.35 -2.18
N SER A 41 -27.31 12.64 -1.05
CA SER A 41 -26.90 13.97 -0.60
C SER A 41 -25.70 13.87 0.34
N THR A 42 -24.91 14.95 0.46
CA THR A 42 -23.73 15.01 1.35
C THR A 42 -24.07 15.01 2.84
N LYS A 43 -25.33 15.28 3.18
CA LYS A 43 -25.86 15.20 4.54
C LYS A 43 -27.33 14.83 4.48
N GLY A 44 -27.79 14.01 5.41
CA GLY A 44 -29.20 13.64 5.44
C GLY A 44 -29.58 12.74 6.61
N VAL A 45 -30.87 12.47 6.67
CA VAL A 45 -31.49 11.56 7.64
C VAL A 45 -32.53 10.73 6.90
N SER A 46 -32.54 9.42 7.17
CA SER A 46 -33.53 8.47 6.68
C SER A 46 -34.04 7.61 7.82
N TYR A 47 -35.20 6.98 7.62
CA TYR A 47 -35.82 6.10 8.61
C TYR A 47 -36.20 4.78 7.96
N ILE A 48 -35.90 3.69 8.65
CA ILE A 48 -36.30 2.33 8.28
C ILE A 48 -37.04 1.68 9.45
N ASP A 49 -37.98 0.78 9.17
CA ASP A 49 -38.60 -0.04 10.21
C ASP A 49 -37.54 -0.85 10.96
N ALA A 50 -37.64 -0.91 12.29
CA ALA A 50 -36.63 -1.58 13.10
C ALA A 50 -36.59 -3.09 12.83
N ASN A 51 -37.73 -3.73 12.58
CA ASN A 51 -37.77 -5.16 12.29
C ASN A 51 -37.14 -5.46 10.94
N GLU A 52 -37.40 -4.63 9.93
CA GLU A 52 -36.76 -4.70 8.62
C GLU A 52 -35.24 -4.54 8.73
N PHE A 53 -34.78 -3.53 9.47
CA PHE A 53 -33.35 -3.32 9.73
C PHE A 53 -32.71 -4.51 10.44
N TYR A 54 -33.34 -5.05 11.49
CA TYR A 54 -32.82 -6.22 12.21
C TYR A 54 -32.74 -7.46 11.30
N LEU A 55 -33.69 -7.63 10.38
CA LEU A 55 -33.68 -8.74 9.43
C LEU A 55 -32.50 -8.63 8.46
N GLU A 56 -32.24 -7.43 7.92
CA GLU A 56 -31.10 -7.18 7.04
C GLU A 56 -29.76 -7.36 7.76
N ILE A 57 -29.62 -6.88 8.99
CA ILE A 57 -28.43 -7.14 9.80
C ILE A 57 -28.22 -8.64 10.04
N LYS A 58 -29.27 -9.40 10.32
CA LYS A 58 -29.16 -10.87 10.45
C LYS A 58 -28.73 -11.54 9.15
N LYS A 59 -29.24 -11.12 7.99
CA LYS A 59 -28.81 -11.61 6.67
C LYS A 59 -27.33 -11.29 6.43
N PHE A 60 -26.91 -10.08 6.75
CA PHE A 60 -25.52 -9.63 6.64
C PHE A 60 -24.59 -10.46 7.54
N LEU A 61 -24.94 -10.62 8.82
CA LEU A 61 -24.17 -11.43 9.77
C LEU A 61 -24.10 -12.91 9.34
N LYS A 62 -25.19 -13.47 8.81
CA LYS A 62 -25.20 -14.83 8.25
C LYS A 62 -24.29 -14.94 7.01
N LYS A 63 -24.24 -13.91 6.17
CA LYS A 63 -23.30 -13.85 5.04
C LYS A 63 -21.85 -13.83 5.53
N ILE A 64 -21.54 -13.05 6.57
CA ILE A 64 -20.21 -13.03 7.20
C ILE A 64 -19.88 -14.39 7.82
N ASP A 65 -20.80 -14.99 8.56
CA ASP A 65 -20.59 -16.29 9.20
C ASP A 65 -20.38 -17.40 8.17
N ASN A 66 -21.12 -17.39 7.06
CA ASN A 66 -20.89 -18.31 5.95
C ASN A 66 -19.51 -18.08 5.29
N ILE A 67 -19.08 -16.83 5.12
CA ILE A 67 -17.74 -16.51 4.61
C ILE A 67 -16.67 -17.03 5.58
N SER A 68 -16.85 -16.82 6.89
CA SER A 68 -15.96 -17.31 7.95
C SER A 68 -15.91 -18.85 7.99
N LYS A 69 -17.04 -19.53 7.85
CA LYS A 69 -17.12 -21.00 7.76
C LYS A 69 -16.42 -21.54 6.51
N ILE A 70 -16.63 -20.91 5.35
CA ILE A 70 -15.91 -21.24 4.12
C ILE A 70 -14.40 -21.05 4.30
N GLN A 71 -13.97 -19.99 5.00
CA GLN A 71 -12.55 -19.79 5.33
C GLN A 71 -12.03 -20.88 6.29
N ASN A 72 -12.78 -21.22 7.35
CA ASN A 72 -12.41 -22.22 8.35
C ASN A 72 -12.41 -23.67 7.84
N GLU A 73 -13.34 -24.06 6.97
CA GLU A 73 -13.31 -25.36 6.29
C GLU A 73 -12.14 -25.44 5.29
N LYS A 74 -11.80 -24.33 4.63
CA LYS A 74 -10.58 -24.24 3.81
C LYS A 74 -9.31 -24.39 4.65
N PHE A 75 -9.28 -23.89 5.89
CA PHE A 75 -8.17 -24.11 6.82
C PHE A 75 -8.07 -25.57 7.32
N ARG A 76 -9.18 -26.33 7.38
CA ARG A 76 -9.13 -27.75 7.77
C ARG A 76 -8.62 -28.68 6.65
N VAL A 77 -8.94 -28.38 5.39
CA VAL A 77 -8.38 -29.12 4.23
C VAL A 77 -6.85 -28.96 4.13
N VAL A 78 -6.28 -27.90 4.75
CA VAL A 78 -4.84 -27.63 4.85
C VAL A 78 -4.12 -28.60 5.80
N GLU A 79 -4.76 -29.01 6.90
CA GLU A 79 -4.19 -29.97 7.87
C GLU A 79 -4.04 -31.38 7.25
N GLU A 80 -4.98 -31.78 6.39
CA GLU A 80 -5.06 -33.15 5.88
C GLU A 80 -4.21 -33.40 4.62
N THR A 81 -3.96 -32.38 3.79
CA THR A 81 -3.38 -32.58 2.44
C THR A 81 -1.98 -32.00 2.25
N GLY A 82 -1.48 -31.18 3.19
CA GLY A 82 -0.14 -30.57 3.13
C GLY A 82 0.12 -29.68 1.91
N LYS A 83 -0.91 -29.31 1.15
CA LYS A 83 -0.83 -28.46 -0.05
C LYS A 83 -1.84 -27.31 0.07
N LEU A 84 -1.34 -26.10 0.29
CA LEU A 84 -2.13 -24.88 0.28
C LEU A 84 -2.46 -24.46 -1.16
N VAL A 85 -3.74 -24.44 -1.50
CA VAL A 85 -4.25 -23.73 -2.69
C VAL A 85 -5.14 -22.60 -2.20
N TYR A 86 -4.57 -21.39 -2.14
CA TYR A 86 -5.39 -20.19 -1.96
C TYR A 86 -6.20 -19.96 -3.24
N SER A 87 -7.53 -19.91 -3.11
CA SER A 87 -8.35 -19.30 -4.15
C SER A 87 -7.94 -17.84 -4.27
N LYS A 88 -7.47 -17.44 -5.46
CA LYS A 88 -7.13 -16.07 -5.85
C LYS A 88 -7.94 -15.03 -5.07
N ASP A 89 -7.25 -14.07 -4.47
CA ASP A 89 -7.82 -12.79 -4.07
C ASP A 89 -8.71 -12.27 -5.22
N PRO A 90 -9.92 -11.73 -5.00
CA PRO A 90 -10.64 -10.99 -6.06
C PRO A 90 -9.81 -9.85 -6.69
N TYR A 91 -8.72 -9.41 -6.06
CA TYR A 91 -7.70 -8.50 -6.60
C TYR A 91 -6.49 -9.21 -7.28
N ASN A 92 -6.44 -10.56 -7.33
CA ASN A 92 -5.37 -11.41 -7.93
C ASN A 92 -5.41 -11.53 -9.46
N ASN A 93 -5.62 -10.42 -10.17
CA ASN A 93 -5.30 -10.38 -11.61
C ASN A 93 -3.82 -10.05 -11.87
N VAL A 94 -3.03 -9.84 -10.82
CA VAL A 94 -1.61 -9.52 -10.96
C VAL A 94 -0.79 -10.77 -11.29
N LYS A 95 -0.19 -10.79 -12.49
CA LYS A 95 0.69 -11.87 -12.94
C LYS A 95 2.13 -11.61 -12.49
N PHE A 96 2.48 -11.96 -11.24
CA PHE A 96 3.90 -12.08 -10.87
C PHE A 96 4.40 -13.50 -11.17
N LYS A 97 4.90 -13.72 -12.39
CA LYS A 97 5.33 -15.05 -12.86
C LYS A 97 6.39 -15.70 -11.95
N GLU A 98 7.24 -14.89 -11.33
CA GLU A 98 8.33 -15.35 -10.48
C GLU A 98 7.99 -15.41 -8.99
N GLU A 99 6.73 -15.20 -8.58
CA GLU A 99 6.32 -15.19 -7.16
C GLU A 99 6.80 -16.43 -6.41
N LYS A 100 6.64 -17.62 -6.99
CA LYS A 100 7.10 -18.87 -6.37
C LYS A 100 8.60 -18.89 -6.08
N ASN A 101 9.42 -18.33 -6.97
CA ASN A 101 10.87 -18.27 -6.77
C ASN A 101 11.25 -17.16 -5.77
N PHE A 102 10.53 -16.05 -5.80
CA PHE A 102 10.69 -14.96 -4.85
C PHE A 102 10.41 -15.41 -3.42
N LEU A 103 9.28 -16.09 -3.17
CA LEU A 103 8.92 -16.62 -1.86
C LEU A 103 9.95 -17.64 -1.35
N LYS A 104 10.49 -18.51 -2.22
CA LYS A 104 11.57 -19.44 -1.87
C LYS A 104 12.86 -18.73 -1.46
N ASP A 105 13.20 -17.62 -2.12
CA ASP A 105 14.39 -16.85 -1.76
C ASP A 105 14.19 -16.07 -0.45
N LEU A 106 12.97 -15.62 -0.16
CA LEU A 106 12.59 -15.07 1.14
C LEU A 106 12.67 -16.12 2.26
N GLU A 107 12.20 -17.35 2.01
CA GLU A 107 12.27 -18.44 2.99
C GLU A 107 13.70 -18.74 3.43
N LYS A 108 14.66 -18.73 2.48
CA LYS A 108 16.09 -18.93 2.77
C LYS A 108 16.69 -17.89 3.73
N ILE A 109 16.12 -16.69 3.76
CA ILE A 109 16.57 -15.60 4.65
C ILE A 109 15.68 -15.46 5.89
N GLY A 110 14.83 -16.45 6.17
CA GLY A 110 14.02 -16.55 7.40
C GLY A 110 12.60 -15.99 7.29
N TYR A 111 12.16 -15.58 6.10
CA TYR A 111 10.82 -15.05 5.87
C TYR A 111 9.89 -16.15 5.34
N LYS A 112 8.98 -16.63 6.18
CA LYS A 112 7.96 -17.61 5.79
C LYS A 112 6.69 -16.89 5.40
N LEU A 113 6.52 -16.65 4.09
CA LEU A 113 5.35 -16.01 3.51
C LEU A 113 4.71 -16.95 2.49
N PHE A 114 3.39 -16.96 2.46
CA PHE A 114 2.57 -17.71 1.52
C PHE A 114 2.33 -16.94 0.21
N THR A 115 2.34 -15.59 0.28
CA THR A 115 2.19 -14.71 -0.89
C THR A 115 2.94 -13.39 -0.70
N ILE A 116 3.24 -12.72 -1.82
CA ILE A 116 3.86 -11.39 -1.83
C ILE A 116 3.06 -10.34 -1.04
N TYR A 117 1.73 -10.48 -0.95
CA TYR A 117 0.87 -9.54 -0.22
C TYR A 117 1.11 -9.55 1.30
N GLU A 118 1.56 -10.67 1.85
CA GLU A 118 1.89 -10.77 3.27
C GLU A 118 3.13 -9.94 3.64
N LEU A 119 3.94 -9.55 2.64
CA LEU A 119 5.02 -8.60 2.90
C LEU A 119 4.48 -7.31 3.48
N VAL A 120 3.32 -6.80 3.04
CA VAL A 120 2.77 -5.52 3.52
C VAL A 120 2.57 -5.50 5.04
N LEU A 121 2.38 -6.67 5.66
CA LEU A 121 2.22 -6.82 7.10
C LEU A 121 3.55 -6.81 7.88
N ILE A 122 4.67 -6.92 7.17
CA ILE A 122 6.02 -6.89 7.75
C ILE A 122 6.45 -5.45 7.93
N THR A 123 6.48 -5.02 9.18
CA THR A 123 6.90 -3.67 9.57
C THR A 123 8.42 -3.54 9.73
N GLU A 124 9.11 -4.65 9.99
CA GLU A 124 10.56 -4.67 10.16
C GLU A 124 11.30 -4.70 8.82
N LYS A 125 12.12 -3.67 8.58
CA LYS A 125 12.93 -3.53 7.38
C LYS A 125 14.34 -4.04 7.64
N ASP A 126 14.58 -5.34 7.38
CA ASP A 126 15.91 -5.95 7.50
C ASP A 126 16.72 -5.75 6.21
N LYS A 127 18.01 -5.44 6.34
CA LYS A 127 18.98 -5.41 5.22
C LYS A 127 19.01 -6.74 4.45
N LYS A 128 18.75 -7.87 5.10
CA LYS A 128 18.76 -9.20 4.46
C LYS A 128 17.73 -9.34 3.34
N ILE A 129 16.61 -8.61 3.41
CA ILE A 129 15.55 -8.69 2.38
C ILE A 129 15.94 -7.93 1.10
N VAL A 130 16.77 -6.91 1.22
CA VAL A 130 17.10 -5.97 0.13
C VAL A 130 17.66 -6.67 -1.11
N PRO A 131 18.65 -7.58 -1.02
CA PRO A 131 19.13 -8.33 -2.19
C PRO A 131 18.02 -9.11 -2.91
N VAL A 132 17.11 -9.73 -2.14
CA VAL A 132 16.01 -10.52 -2.69
C VAL A 132 15.04 -9.59 -3.42
N ILE A 133 14.59 -8.50 -2.79
CA ILE A 133 13.71 -7.54 -3.46
C ILE A 133 14.34 -7.01 -4.75
N LEU A 134 15.60 -6.56 -4.69
CA LEU A 134 16.30 -6.03 -5.87
C LEU A 134 16.42 -7.07 -6.98
N LYS A 135 16.61 -8.36 -6.68
CA LYS A 135 16.70 -9.43 -7.67
C LYS A 135 15.42 -9.57 -8.51
N TYR A 136 14.25 -9.29 -7.93
CA TYR A 136 12.95 -9.49 -8.58
C TYR A 136 12.27 -8.20 -9.04
N LEU A 137 12.66 -7.02 -8.51
CA LEU A 137 12.02 -5.74 -8.81
C LEU A 137 11.89 -5.44 -10.32
N SER A 138 12.93 -5.74 -11.10
CA SER A 138 12.95 -5.51 -12.55
C SER A 138 12.21 -6.59 -13.37
N LYS A 139 11.78 -7.68 -12.73
CA LYS A 139 11.05 -8.80 -13.36
C LYS A 139 9.53 -8.69 -13.19
N ILE A 140 9.11 -7.81 -12.29
CA ILE A 140 7.70 -7.55 -12.01
C ILE A 140 7.20 -6.52 -13.01
N GLU A 141 6.13 -6.81 -13.74
CA GLU A 141 5.51 -5.83 -14.65
C GLU A 141 4.56 -4.88 -13.90
N ASP A 142 3.92 -5.38 -12.84
CA ASP A 142 2.91 -4.66 -12.07
C ASP A 142 3.53 -3.63 -11.12
N GLU A 143 3.26 -2.35 -11.38
CA GLU A 143 3.82 -1.26 -10.57
C GLU A 143 3.22 -1.15 -9.16
N ASN A 144 2.02 -1.68 -8.91
CA ASN A 144 1.49 -1.75 -7.56
C ASN A 144 2.33 -2.71 -6.73
N ILE A 145 2.65 -3.89 -7.26
CA ILE A 145 3.58 -4.81 -6.58
C ILE A 145 4.94 -4.15 -6.38
N LYS A 146 5.52 -3.54 -7.43
CA LYS A 146 6.81 -2.86 -7.30
C LYS A 146 6.80 -1.77 -6.22
N THR A 147 5.71 -1.01 -6.13
CA THR A 147 5.53 0.04 -5.12
C THR A 147 5.59 -0.53 -3.71
N HIS A 148 4.87 -1.61 -3.44
CA HIS A 148 4.92 -2.29 -2.15
C HIS A 148 6.32 -2.81 -1.84
N LEU A 149 6.98 -3.44 -2.83
CA LEU A 149 8.34 -3.92 -2.68
C LEU A 149 9.36 -2.80 -2.42
N ALA A 150 9.21 -1.64 -3.06
CA ALA A 150 10.10 -0.50 -2.85
C ALA A 150 10.06 0.04 -1.41
N TYR A 151 8.94 -0.11 -0.70
CA TYR A 151 8.88 0.28 0.72
C TYR A 151 9.79 -0.55 1.63
N PHE A 152 10.15 -1.78 1.23
CA PHE A 152 11.15 -2.62 1.90
C PHE A 152 12.58 -2.18 1.63
N LEU A 153 12.81 -1.38 0.58
CA LEU A 153 14.13 -0.86 0.22
C LEU A 153 14.48 0.42 1.01
N VAL A 154 13.58 0.90 1.87
CA VAL A 154 13.78 2.03 2.77
C VAL A 154 14.65 1.61 3.96
N VAL A 155 15.91 1.28 3.65
CA VAL A 155 16.89 0.72 4.59
C VAL A 155 18.12 1.63 4.63
N LYS A 156 18.50 2.07 5.83
CA LYS A 156 19.61 3.01 6.01
C LYS A 156 20.95 2.38 5.60
N ASN A 157 21.79 3.17 4.92
CA ASN A 157 23.16 2.83 4.56
C ASN A 157 23.32 1.55 3.71
N TYR A 158 22.31 1.14 2.93
CA TYR A 158 22.43 0.06 1.94
C TYR A 158 22.76 0.68 0.57
N LYS A 159 24.00 1.12 0.39
CA LYS A 159 24.42 1.98 -0.74
C LYS A 159 24.41 1.25 -2.08
N GLU A 160 24.59 -0.07 -2.05
CA GLU A 160 24.64 -0.96 -3.21
C GLU A 160 23.31 -0.98 -3.98
N ALA A 161 22.21 -0.55 -3.36
CA ALA A 161 20.91 -0.43 -4.01
C ALA A 161 20.76 0.85 -4.85
N SER A 162 21.54 1.91 -4.58
CA SER A 162 21.27 3.26 -5.08
C SER A 162 21.18 3.35 -6.59
N GLU A 163 22.16 2.81 -7.32
CA GLU A 163 22.18 2.86 -8.79
C GLU A 163 20.97 2.14 -9.41
N LYS A 164 20.61 0.99 -8.84
CA LYS A 164 19.47 0.20 -9.34
C LYS A 164 18.15 0.92 -9.08
N LEU A 165 18.02 1.57 -7.92
CA LEU A 165 16.83 2.35 -7.58
C LEU A 165 16.68 3.60 -8.44
N ILE A 166 17.77 4.27 -8.81
CA ILE A 166 17.76 5.40 -9.75
C ILE A 166 17.28 4.95 -11.14
N LYS A 167 17.79 3.81 -11.64
CA LYS A 167 17.33 3.24 -12.91
C LYS A 167 15.83 2.90 -12.88
N GLU A 168 15.34 2.29 -11.80
CA GLU A 168 13.91 2.04 -11.63
C GLU A 168 13.10 3.34 -11.54
N PHE A 169 13.61 4.40 -10.92
CA PHE A 169 12.92 5.68 -10.80
C PHE A 169 12.66 6.31 -12.16
N TYR A 170 13.65 6.32 -13.04
CA TYR A 170 13.50 6.84 -14.40
C TYR A 170 12.57 5.99 -15.26
N ASN A 171 12.49 4.68 -14.99
CA ASN A 171 11.62 3.75 -15.73
C ASN A 171 10.19 3.64 -15.17
N ALA A 172 9.92 4.20 -13.99
CA ALA A 172 8.62 4.13 -13.33
C ALA A 172 7.55 4.94 -14.08
N LYS A 173 6.37 4.34 -14.26
CA LYS A 173 5.23 4.94 -14.96
C LYS A 173 4.30 5.68 -13.99
N THR A 174 4.17 5.20 -12.75
CA THR A 174 3.30 5.75 -11.71
C THR A 174 4.05 6.68 -10.76
N ASN A 175 3.33 7.67 -10.23
CA ASN A 175 3.88 8.59 -9.24
C ASN A 175 4.06 7.90 -7.89
N GLU A 176 3.18 6.96 -7.53
CA GLU A 176 3.24 6.16 -6.31
C GLU A 176 4.55 5.38 -6.23
N TYR A 177 4.94 4.73 -7.33
CA TYR A 177 6.19 3.99 -7.40
C TYR A 177 7.40 4.92 -7.30
N LYS A 178 7.39 6.06 -8.02
CA LYS A 178 8.44 7.09 -7.92
C LYS A 178 8.60 7.64 -6.50
N ILE A 179 7.50 7.84 -5.78
CA ILE A 179 7.54 8.30 -4.38
C ILE A 179 8.17 7.23 -3.48
N ALA A 180 7.80 5.96 -3.65
CA ALA A 180 8.38 4.86 -2.87
C ALA A 180 9.89 4.73 -3.11
N LEU A 181 10.33 4.82 -4.37
CA LEU A 181 11.75 4.83 -4.75
C LEU A 181 12.49 6.05 -4.19
N SER A 182 11.87 7.23 -4.24
CA SER A 182 12.45 8.45 -3.68
C SER A 182 12.66 8.32 -2.17
N LYS A 183 11.69 7.77 -1.44
CA LYS A 183 11.83 7.47 0.00
C LYS A 183 12.96 6.50 0.28
N ALA A 184 13.13 5.47 -0.55
CA ALA A 184 14.22 4.51 -0.44
C ALA A 184 15.59 5.17 -0.64
N LEU A 185 15.78 5.91 -1.75
CA LEU A 185 16.99 6.66 -2.06
C LEU A 185 17.37 7.65 -0.96
N SER A 186 16.39 8.42 -0.49
CA SER A 186 16.53 9.35 0.64
C SER A 186 16.99 8.68 1.93
N THR A 187 16.48 7.49 2.21
CA THR A 187 16.82 6.78 3.45
C THR A 187 18.19 6.11 3.38
N ILE A 188 18.57 5.61 2.20
CA ILE A 188 19.88 5.02 1.96
C ILE A 188 20.99 6.05 2.18
N TYR A 189 20.75 7.32 1.81
CA TYR A 189 21.68 8.45 1.98
C TYR A 189 23.07 8.13 1.39
N ASN A 190 23.13 8.03 0.06
CA ASN A 190 24.36 7.72 -0.64
C ASN A 190 24.94 8.97 -1.33
N LYS A 191 26.18 9.35 -0.98
CA LYS A 191 26.88 10.50 -1.60
C LYS A 191 27.46 10.16 -2.96
N ASP A 192 27.67 8.88 -3.24
CA ASP A 192 28.31 8.42 -4.47
C ASP A 192 27.40 8.67 -5.69
N VAL A 193 26.08 8.74 -5.47
CA VAL A 193 25.06 9.07 -6.49
C VAL A 193 24.50 10.49 -6.37
N LEU A 194 25.25 11.42 -5.76
CA LEU A 194 24.73 12.77 -5.46
C LEU A 194 24.36 13.55 -6.73
N ASN A 195 25.08 13.35 -7.83
CA ASN A 195 24.80 14.07 -9.07
C ASN A 195 23.44 13.68 -9.63
N GLU A 196 23.14 12.38 -9.65
CA GLU A 196 21.88 11.82 -10.11
C GLU A 196 20.72 12.25 -9.21
N LEU A 197 20.93 12.32 -7.89
CA LEU A 197 19.93 12.86 -6.97
C LEU A 197 19.65 14.35 -7.21
N LEU A 198 20.68 15.14 -7.56
CA LEU A 198 20.52 16.55 -7.92
C LEU A 198 19.79 16.71 -9.27
N GLU A 199 20.05 15.83 -10.24
CA GLU A 199 19.31 15.81 -11.51
C GLU A 199 17.81 15.53 -11.29
N ILE A 200 17.47 14.52 -10.49
CA ILE A 200 16.08 14.23 -10.12
C ILE A 200 15.44 15.41 -9.38
N ALA A 201 16.18 16.09 -8.51
CA ALA A 201 15.69 17.25 -7.77
C ALA A 201 15.48 18.48 -8.64
N LYS A 202 16.32 18.70 -9.66
CA LYS A 202 16.23 19.83 -10.61
C LYS A 202 15.10 19.69 -11.61
N ASN A 203 14.73 18.46 -11.99
CA ASN A 203 13.71 18.25 -13.01
C ASN A 203 12.31 18.61 -12.47
N LYS A 204 11.67 19.62 -13.08
CA LYS A 204 10.33 20.12 -12.73
C LYS A 204 9.22 19.07 -12.92
N GLU A 205 9.41 18.10 -13.81
CA GLU A 205 8.46 17.00 -14.02
C GLU A 205 8.34 16.09 -12.78
N TYR A 206 9.36 16.06 -11.92
CA TYR A 206 9.39 15.21 -10.74
C TYR A 206 9.03 15.94 -9.45
N LYS A 207 8.57 17.19 -9.52
CA LYS A 207 8.28 18.04 -8.34
C LYS A 207 7.35 17.36 -7.30
N ASP A 208 6.39 16.56 -7.76
CA ASP A 208 5.38 15.94 -6.89
C ASP A 208 5.88 14.62 -6.27
N VAL A 209 7.00 14.09 -6.75
CA VAL A 209 7.55 12.79 -6.34
C VAL A 209 8.95 12.87 -5.72
N ASN A 210 9.71 13.93 -6.01
CA ASN A 210 11.09 14.10 -5.58
C ASN A 210 11.26 14.75 -4.18
N PHE A 211 10.16 15.14 -3.53
CA PHE A 211 10.19 15.79 -2.22
C PHE A 211 10.99 15.02 -1.14
N PRO A 212 11.00 13.66 -1.09
CA PRO A 212 11.84 12.96 -0.14
C PRO A 212 13.33 13.20 -0.41
N ILE A 213 13.73 13.26 -1.69
CA ILE A 213 15.11 13.48 -2.12
C ILE A 213 15.52 14.90 -1.77
N ILE A 214 14.70 15.90 -2.10
CA ILE A 214 14.96 17.30 -1.75
C ILE A 214 15.18 17.48 -0.24
N PHE A 215 14.29 16.89 0.58
CA PHE A 215 14.43 16.95 2.04
C PHE A 215 15.75 16.36 2.54
N THR A 216 16.21 15.30 1.88
CA THR A 216 17.45 14.61 2.24
C THR A 216 18.67 15.38 1.75
N LEU A 217 18.63 15.96 0.54
CA LEU A 217 19.69 16.80 -0.02
C LEU A 217 20.05 17.93 0.95
N ARG A 218 19.07 18.59 1.58
CA ARG A 218 19.33 19.64 2.60
C ARG A 218 20.25 19.19 3.76
N LYS A 219 20.39 17.89 4.01
CA LYS A 219 21.27 17.33 5.04
C LYS A 219 22.70 17.09 4.56
N TYR A 220 22.93 17.08 3.25
CA TYR A 220 24.26 16.92 2.67
C TYR A 220 25.09 18.19 2.91
N LYS A 221 26.21 18.04 3.60
CA LYS A 221 27.24 19.09 3.73
C LYS A 221 28.13 19.10 2.48
N ASP A 222 27.54 19.35 1.31
CA ASP A 222 28.23 19.38 0.01
C ASP A 222 28.00 20.72 -0.71
N ARG A 223 29.06 21.29 -1.28
CA ARG A 223 29.00 22.60 -1.96
C ARG A 223 28.00 22.61 -3.12
N ARG A 224 27.90 21.51 -3.88
CA ARG A 224 26.97 21.38 -5.00
C ARG A 224 25.52 21.52 -4.55
N VAL A 225 25.22 21.01 -3.36
CA VAL A 225 23.87 21.08 -2.79
C VAL A 225 23.56 22.47 -2.26
N LYS A 226 24.55 23.16 -1.66
CA LYS A 226 24.38 24.58 -1.26
C LYS A 226 24.00 25.44 -2.47
N MET A 227 24.78 25.34 -3.55
CA MET A 227 24.51 26.07 -4.79
C MET A 227 23.11 25.75 -5.34
N PHE A 228 22.69 24.49 -5.31
CA PHE A 228 21.36 24.08 -5.78
C PHE A 228 20.18 24.74 -5.03
N PHE A 229 20.34 25.12 -3.76
CA PHE A 229 19.29 25.79 -2.98
C PHE A 229 19.44 27.32 -2.92
N GLU A 230 20.53 27.86 -3.45
CA GLU A 230 20.80 29.30 -3.53
C GLU A 230 20.38 29.91 -4.89
N GLU A 231 20.22 29.06 -5.92
CA GLU A 231 19.66 29.38 -7.25
C GLU A 231 18.11 29.38 -7.26
#